data_AF-A0A7S1AED5-F1
#
_entry.id   AF-A0A7S1AED5-F1
#
_cell.length_a   1.000
_cell.length_b   1.000
_cell.length_c   1.000
_cell.angle_alpha   90.00
_cell.angle_beta   90.00
_cell.angle_gamma   90.00
#
_symmetry.space_group_name_H-M   'P 1'
#
loop_
_entity.id
_entity.type
_entity.pdbx_description
1 polymer ?
#
loop_
_entity_poly.entity_id
_entity_poly.type
_entity_poly.pdbx_seq_one_letter_code
_entity_poly.pdbx_strand_id
1 'polypeptide(L)'
;MTVPRVAVDMLLLVVGARWLTATTDFEECVVSASSLNFVLQLPTIMCVLVPDRLQRETNGLMLLPHSRWEGPSCRALLGSFVFLPFCLVLVAFYVFFWQRVLIDYKWDTAEVCGPYIDEFATGSSIWLLGNFF
;
A
#
# COMPACT_ATOMS: atom_id res chain seq x y z
N MET A 1 -5.64 -6.02 -20.98
CA MET A 1 -4.44 -5.61 -20.20
C MET A 1 -3.23 -6.27 -20.83
N THR A 2 -2.14 -5.52 -21.08
CA THR A 2 -0.92 -6.10 -21.65
C THR A 2 -0.08 -6.75 -20.54
N VAL A 3 0.52 -7.91 -20.82
CA VAL A 3 1.39 -8.66 -19.88
C VAL A 3 2.43 -7.78 -19.15
N PRO A 4 3.18 -6.87 -19.80
CA PRO A 4 4.15 -6.02 -19.10
C PRO A 4 3.51 -5.06 -18.10
N ARG A 5 2.27 -4.58 -18.33
CA ARG A 5 1.58 -3.73 -17.37
C ARG A 5 1.20 -4.51 -16.12
N VAL A 6 0.67 -5.71 -16.29
CA VAL A 6 0.31 -6.58 -15.16
C VAL A 6 1.55 -6.92 -14.31
N ALA A 7 2.71 -7.15 -14.94
CA ALA A 7 3.95 -7.40 -14.22
C ALA A 7 4.41 -6.18 -13.38
N VAL A 8 4.32 -4.98 -13.95
CA VAL A 8 4.64 -3.73 -13.24
C VAL A 8 3.66 -3.46 -12.11
N ASP A 9 2.36 -3.68 -12.34
CA ASP A 9 1.31 -3.51 -11.33
C ASP A 9 1.50 -4.48 -10.15
N MET A 10 1.82 -5.75 -10.43
CA MET A 10 2.13 -6.75 -9.40
C MET A 10 3.39 -6.40 -8.61
N LEU A 11 4.44 -5.91 -9.29
CA LEU A 11 5.67 -5.48 -8.63
C LEU A 11 5.42 -4.27 -7.72
N LEU A 12 4.68 -3.26 -8.20
CA LEU A 12 4.25 -2.11 -7.41
C LEU A 12 3.42 -2.52 -6.20
N LEU A 13 2.52 -3.50 -6.36
CA LEU A 13 1.69 -4.01 -5.28
C LEU A 13 2.55 -4.66 -4.18
N VAL A 14 3.52 -5.51 -4.54
CA VAL A 14 4.40 -6.18 -3.57
C VAL A 14 5.33 -5.19 -2.87
N VAL A 15 5.97 -4.29 -3.63
CA VAL A 15 6.89 -3.29 -3.07
C VAL A 15 6.14 -2.28 -2.20
N GLY A 16 4.98 -1.81 -2.67
CA GLY A 16 4.12 -0.89 -1.92
C GLY A 16 3.58 -1.51 -0.63
N ALA A 17 3.13 -2.78 -0.67
CA ALA A 17 2.69 -3.50 0.52
C ALA A 17 3.83 -3.64 1.54
N ARG A 18 5.03 -4.05 1.10
CA ARG A 18 6.21 -4.14 1.96
C ARG A 18 6.55 -2.80 2.61
N TRP A 19 6.47 -1.72 1.84
CA TRP A 19 6.81 -0.39 2.30
C TRP A 19 5.79 0.14 3.33
N LEU A 20 4.49 -0.04 3.06
CA LEU A 20 3.41 0.32 3.99
C LEU A 20 3.47 -0.47 5.31
N THR A 21 3.85 -1.75 5.26
CA THR A 21 3.98 -2.57 6.49
C THR A 21 5.21 -2.24 7.33
N ALA A 22 6.17 -1.48 6.79
CA ALA A 22 7.39 -1.11 7.52
C ALA A 22 7.18 0.11 8.45
N THR A 23 6.18 0.94 8.16
CA THR A 23 5.81 2.11 8.98
C THR A 23 4.94 1.69 10.16
N THR A 24 5.38 2.00 11.38
CA THR A 24 4.65 1.72 12.63
C THR A 24 3.61 2.79 12.96
N ASP A 25 3.84 4.03 12.48
CA ASP A 25 3.02 5.17 12.82
C ASP A 25 1.96 5.42 11.74
N PHE A 26 0.73 5.73 12.20
CA PHE A 26 -0.41 5.96 11.32
C PHE A 26 -0.21 7.17 10.39
N GLU A 27 0.39 8.25 10.90
CA GLU A 27 0.67 9.46 10.11
C GLU A 27 1.62 9.17 8.96
N GLU A 28 2.73 8.47 9.25
CA GLU A 28 3.71 8.07 8.24
C GLU A 28 3.11 7.10 7.21
N CYS A 29 2.22 6.21 7.65
CA CYS A 29 1.45 5.32 6.77
C CYS A 29 0.60 6.11 5.75
N VAL A 30 -0.12 7.15 6.20
CA VAL A 30 -0.98 7.96 5.33
C VAL A 30 -0.14 8.74 4.31
N VAL A 31 0.96 9.36 4.73
CA VAL A 31 1.88 10.07 3.84
C VAL A 31 2.47 9.11 2.80
N SER A 32 2.91 7.93 3.25
CA SER A 32 3.44 6.88 2.39
C SER A 32 2.41 6.41 1.35
N ALA A 33 1.18 6.16 1.76
CA ALA A 33 0.09 5.80 0.85
C ALA A 33 -0.18 6.89 -0.19
N SER A 34 -0.16 8.17 0.21
CA SER A 34 -0.37 9.29 -0.70
C SER A 34 0.72 9.41 -1.76
N SER A 35 1.98 9.13 -1.39
CA SER A 35 3.12 9.13 -2.31
C SER A 35 3.03 8.01 -3.35
N LEU A 36 2.57 6.82 -2.94
CA LEU A 36 2.35 5.70 -3.85
C LEU A 36 1.25 6.04 -4.86
N ASN A 37 0.15 6.66 -4.40
CA ASN A 37 -0.90 7.13 -5.29
C ASN A 37 -0.40 8.18 -6.30
N PHE A 38 0.50 9.07 -5.88
CA PHE A 38 1.17 10.00 -6.78
C PHE A 38 2.00 9.27 -7.85
N VAL A 39 2.80 8.26 -7.46
CA VAL A 39 3.58 7.44 -8.41
C VAL A 39 2.67 6.73 -9.41
N LEU A 40 1.51 6.22 -8.99
CA LEU A 40 0.53 5.61 -9.87
C LEU A 40 -0.10 6.61 -10.87
N GLN A 41 -0.17 7.90 -10.52
CA GLN A 41 -0.70 8.96 -11.38
C GLN A 41 0.34 9.60 -12.30
N LEU A 42 1.64 9.37 -12.08
CA LEU A 42 2.71 9.87 -12.94
C LEU A 42 2.50 9.62 -14.45
N PRO A 43 2.07 8.45 -14.93
CA PRO A 43 1.88 8.25 -16.37
C PRO A 43 0.84 9.21 -16.97
N THR A 44 -0.21 9.53 -16.20
CA THR A 44 -1.26 10.47 -16.62
C THR A 44 -0.74 11.90 -16.63
N ILE A 45 0.02 12.29 -15.60
CA ILE A 45 0.62 13.63 -15.49
C ILE A 45 1.66 13.85 -16.59
N MET A 46 2.50 12.85 -16.84
CA MET A 46 3.50 12.87 -17.90
C MET A 46 2.86 13.00 -19.28
N CYS A 47 1.68 12.40 -19.50
CA CYS A 47 0.94 12.57 -20.75
C CYS A 47 0.63 14.05 -21.02
N VAL A 48 0.25 14.82 -20.00
CA VAL A 48 -0.06 16.26 -20.12
C VAL A 48 1.20 17.10 -20.39
N LEU A 49 2.37 16.69 -19.87
CA LEU A 49 3.64 17.40 -20.09
C LEU A 49 4.24 17.15 -21.48
N VAL A 50 3.91 16.04 -22.12
CA VAL A 50 4.50 15.63 -23.40
C VAL A 50 3.93 16.48 -24.54
N PRO A 51 4.77 17.06 -25.43
CA PRO A 51 4.30 17.88 -26.55
C PRO A 51 3.41 17.08 -27.53
N ASP A 52 2.39 17.75 -28.07
CA ASP A 52 1.38 17.17 -28.98
C ASP A 52 1.95 16.36 -30.15
N ARG A 53 3.11 16.76 -30.66
CA ARG A 53 3.80 16.03 -31.74
C ARG A 53 4.16 14.61 -31.32
N LEU A 54 4.75 14.46 -30.13
CA LEU A 54 5.15 13.16 -29.61
C LEU A 54 3.92 12.33 -29.22
N GLN A 55 2.84 12.97 -28.74
CA GLN A 55 1.56 12.30 -28.48
C GLN A 55 0.93 11.73 -29.76
N ARG A 56 1.00 12.44 -30.90
CA ARG A 56 0.47 11.95 -32.18
C ARG A 56 1.27 10.77 -32.72
N GLU A 57 2.60 10.83 -32.62
CA GLU A 57 3.46 9.73 -33.03
C GLU A 57 3.29 8.49 -32.14
N THR A 58 3.05 8.67 -30.83
CA THR A 58 2.76 7.57 -29.89
C THR A 58 1.33 7.06 -29.92
N ASN A 59 0.35 7.85 -30.36
CA ASN A 59 -1.03 7.40 -30.56
C ASN A 59 -1.12 6.26 -31.60
N GLY A 60 -0.23 6.24 -32.60
CA GLY A 60 -0.13 5.13 -33.55
C GLY A 60 0.45 3.84 -32.95
N LEU A 61 1.13 3.94 -31.80
CA LEU A 61 1.73 2.82 -31.06
C LEU A 61 0.89 2.38 -29.86
N MET A 62 -0.16 3.15 -29.50
CA MET A 62 -1.09 2.76 -28.46
C MET A 62 -1.90 1.55 -28.93
N LEU A 63 -1.68 0.42 -28.27
CA LEU A 63 -2.64 -0.68 -28.27
C LEU A 63 -3.96 -0.16 -27.69
N LEU A 64 -4.89 0.23 -28.56
CA LEU A 64 -6.21 0.67 -28.13
C LEU A 64 -6.85 -0.46 -27.32
N PRO A 65 -7.21 -0.22 -26.04
CA PRO A 65 -7.90 -1.23 -25.27
C PRO A 65 -9.28 -1.48 -25.90
N HIS A 66 -9.56 -2.74 -26.21
CA HIS A 66 -10.83 -3.21 -26.78
C HIS A 66 -12.06 -2.78 -25.96
N SER A 67 -11.86 -2.41 -24.69
CA SER A 67 -12.86 -1.93 -23.74
C SER A 67 -13.54 -0.60 -24.10
N ARG A 68 -13.02 0.21 -25.04
CA ARG A 68 -13.63 1.51 -25.39
C ARG A 68 -15.05 1.39 -25.98
N TRP A 69 -15.41 0.20 -26.45
CA TRP A 69 -16.71 -0.10 -27.09
C TRP A 69 -17.58 -1.06 -26.27
N GLU A 70 -17.16 -1.39 -25.05
CA GLU A 70 -17.86 -2.38 -24.24
C GLU A 70 -18.98 -1.69 -23.45
N GLY A 71 -20.23 -2.02 -23.79
CA GLY A 71 -21.40 -1.52 -23.07
C GLY A 71 -21.39 -1.95 -21.60
N PRO A 72 -22.17 -1.28 -20.73
CA PRO A 72 -22.25 -1.63 -19.31
C PRO A 72 -22.67 -3.10 -19.17
N SER A 73 -21.75 -3.95 -18.73
CA SER A 73 -21.97 -5.38 -18.58
C SER A 73 -22.09 -5.74 -17.10
N CYS A 74 -23.08 -6.58 -16.75
CA CYS A 74 -23.21 -7.11 -15.40
C CYS A 74 -21.95 -7.86 -14.95
N ARG A 75 -21.19 -8.45 -15.89
CA ARG A 75 -19.94 -9.15 -15.61
C ARG A 75 -18.83 -8.20 -15.13
N ALA A 76 -18.72 -7.00 -15.71
CA ALA A 76 -17.78 -5.99 -15.23
C ALA A 76 -18.16 -5.48 -13.84
N LEU A 77 -19.46 -5.26 -13.59
CA LEU A 77 -19.96 -4.84 -12.28
C LEU A 77 -19.70 -5.90 -11.19
N LEU A 78 -20.02 -7.17 -11.47
CA LEU A 78 -19.73 -8.29 -10.58
C LEU A 78 -18.22 -8.48 -10.37
N GLY A 79 -17.42 -8.23 -11.41
CA GLY A 79 -15.96 -8.24 -11.31
C GLY A 79 -15.44 -7.27 -10.25
N SER A 80 -15.94 -6.03 -10.24
CA SER A 80 -15.57 -5.04 -9.22
C SER A 80 -15.96 -5.47 -7.80
N PHE A 81 -17.12 -6.11 -7.65
CA PHE A 81 -17.59 -6.62 -6.35
C PHE A 81 -16.74 -7.78 -5.81
N VAL A 82 -16.23 -8.65 -6.69
CA VAL A 82 -15.35 -9.77 -6.30
C VAL A 82 -13.91 -9.30 -6.09
N PHE A 83 -13.49 -8.24 -6.77
CA PHE A 83 -12.12 -7.73 -6.67
C PHE A 83 -11.80 -7.17 -5.29
N LEU A 84 -12.74 -6.47 -4.65
CA LEU A 84 -12.54 -5.91 -3.31
C LEU A 84 -12.26 -6.97 -2.23
N PRO A 85 -13.07 -8.03 -2.04
CA PRO A 85 -12.76 -9.08 -1.09
C PRO A 85 -11.51 -9.86 -1.49
N PHE A 86 -11.25 -10.03 -2.79
CA PHE A 86 -9.99 -10.62 -3.25
C PHE A 86 -8.77 -9.80 -2.79
N CYS A 87 -8.80 -8.48 -2.91
CA CYS A 87 -7.75 -7.60 -2.38
C CYS A 87 -7.60 -7.73 -0.87
N LEU A 88 -8.69 -7.77 -0.11
CA LEU A 88 -8.64 -7.95 1.36
C LEU A 88 -8.00 -9.29 1.75
N VAL A 89 -8.38 -10.37 1.06
CA VAL A 89 -7.79 -11.71 1.28
C VAL A 89 -6.31 -11.70 0.93
N LEU A 90 -5.92 -11.05 -0.17
CA LEU A 90 -4.52 -10.97 -0.59
C LEU A 90 -3.67 -10.18 0.43
N VAL A 91 -4.19 -9.05 0.94
CA VAL A 91 -3.52 -8.26 1.99
C VAL A 91 -3.39 -9.07 3.28
N ALA A 92 -4.47 -9.73 3.73
CA ALA A 92 -4.42 -10.59 4.91
C ALA A 92 -3.40 -11.72 4.72
N PHE A 93 -3.43 -12.39 3.57
CA PHE A 93 -2.48 -13.45 3.24
C PHE A 93 -1.02 -12.94 3.26
N TYR A 94 -0.78 -11.74 2.70
CA TYR A 94 0.55 -11.12 2.71
C TYR A 94 1.04 -10.83 4.14
N VAL A 95 0.20 -10.25 4.99
CA VAL A 95 0.52 -9.94 6.40
C VAL A 95 0.81 -11.21 7.19
N PHE A 96 0.00 -12.27 7.04
CA PHE A 96 0.14 -13.49 7.83
C PHE A 96 1.26 -14.42 7.35
N PHE A 97 1.45 -14.57 6.04
CA PHE A 97 2.37 -15.57 5.50
C PHE A 97 3.67 -14.98 4.94
N TRP A 98 3.64 -13.75 4.42
CA TRP A 98 4.74 -13.18 3.65
C TRP A 98 5.52 -12.07 4.38
N GLN A 99 4.97 -11.53 5.48
CA GLN A 99 5.61 -10.49 6.27
C GLN A 99 6.80 -11.05 7.08
N ARG A 100 7.97 -11.10 6.44
CA ARG A 100 9.23 -11.53 7.08
C ARG A 100 9.84 -10.54 8.08
N VAL A 101 9.32 -9.31 8.14
CA VAL A 101 9.92 -8.22 8.92
C VAL A 101 9.43 -8.22 10.37
N LEU A 102 8.25 -8.82 10.64
CA LEU A 102 7.65 -8.85 11.98
C LEU A 102 7.05 -10.25 12.23
N ILE A 103 7.94 -11.23 12.43
CA ILE A 103 7.57 -12.64 12.63
C ILE A 103 6.71 -12.87 13.89
N ASP A 104 6.78 -11.96 14.86
CA ASP A 104 6.06 -11.99 16.14
C ASP A 104 5.05 -10.84 16.31
N TYR A 105 4.57 -10.21 15.22
CA TYR A 105 3.48 -9.23 15.32
C TYR A 105 2.15 -9.93 15.55
N LYS A 106 1.99 -10.45 16.76
CA LYS A 106 0.68 -10.68 17.35
C LYS A 106 0.08 -9.29 17.49
N TRP A 107 -1.09 -9.10 16.89
CA TRP A 107 -1.89 -7.86 16.89
C TRP A 107 -2.22 -7.38 18.32
N ASP A 108 -1.90 -8.22 19.31
CA ASP A 108 -1.90 -7.94 20.72
C ASP A 108 -0.47 -7.63 21.21
N THR A 109 -0.08 -6.37 21.14
CA THR A 109 1.14 -5.89 21.81
C THR A 109 0.97 -5.87 23.34
N ALA A 110 -0.20 -6.20 23.90
CA ALA A 110 -0.41 -6.20 25.33
C ALA A 110 0.46 -7.24 26.07
N GLU A 111 0.78 -8.39 25.45
CA GLU A 111 1.70 -9.36 26.07
C GLU A 111 3.11 -8.78 26.24
N VAL A 112 3.59 -7.99 25.28
CA VAL A 112 4.96 -7.43 25.28
C VAL A 112 5.02 -6.10 26.04
N CYS A 113 3.96 -5.29 25.94
CA CYS A 113 3.86 -3.99 26.62
C CYS A 113 3.33 -4.09 28.05
N GLY A 114 2.70 -5.21 28.44
CA GLY A 114 2.21 -5.46 29.80
C GLY A 114 3.22 -5.12 30.90
N PRO A 115 4.45 -5.67 30.89
CA PRO A 115 5.45 -5.35 31.91
C PRO A 115 5.86 -3.87 31.91
N TYR A 116 5.87 -3.21 30.75
CA TYR A 116 6.22 -1.80 30.62
C TYR A 116 5.12 -0.89 31.18
N ILE A 117 3.85 -1.23 30.90
CA ILE A 117 2.68 -0.51 31.40
C ILE A 117 2.54 -0.71 32.91
N ASP A 118 2.80 -1.92 33.41
CA ASP A 118 2.82 -2.21 34.84
C ASP A 118 3.93 -1.41 35.55
N GLU A 119 5.13 -1.30 34.96
CA GLU A 119 6.22 -0.47 35.52
C GLU A 119 5.85 1.03 35.59
N PHE A 120 5.15 1.56 34.57
CA PHE A 120 4.63 2.92 34.58
C PHE A 120 3.45 3.11 35.56
N ALA A 121 2.55 2.13 35.68
CA ALA A 121 1.38 2.19 36.56
C ALA A 121 1.76 2.06 38.05
N THR A 122 2.82 1.31 38.36
CA THR A 122 3.29 1.11 39.74
C THR A 122 4.12 2.29 40.27
N GLY A 123 4.38 3.32 39.45
CA GLY A 123 4.86 4.62 39.92
C GLY A 123 6.20 4.56 40.65
N SER A 124 7.28 4.23 39.95
CA SER A 124 8.62 4.57 40.43
C SER A 124 8.87 6.07 40.28
N SER A 125 8.40 6.82 41.27
CA SER A 125 8.80 8.18 41.63
C SER A 125 10.30 8.31 41.99
N ILE A 126 11.16 7.41 41.51
CA ILE A 126 12.58 7.27 41.89
C ILE A 126 13.52 7.99 40.92
N TRP A 127 13.12 8.27 39.68
CA TRP A 127 13.99 8.97 38.71
C TRP A 127 14.05 10.50 38.87
N LEU A 128 13.22 11.12 39.72
CA LEU A 128 13.31 12.56 40.02
C LEU A 128 14.07 12.91 41.32
N LEU A 129 14.54 11.93 42.10
CA LEU A 129 15.38 12.15 43.29
C LEU A 129 16.77 11.52 43.21
N GLY A 130 17.09 10.75 42.16
CA GLY A 130 18.27 9.88 42.14
C GLY A 130 19.43 10.22 41.20
N ASN A 131 19.30 11.16 40.24
CA ASN A 131 20.41 11.53 39.34
C ASN A 131 20.58 13.05 39.22
N PHE A 132 20.62 13.69 40.39
CA PHE A 132 21.27 14.97 40.59
C PHE A 132 22.59 14.71 41.34
N PHE A 133 23.52 13.99 40.69
CA PHE A 133 24.95 14.05 40.95
C PHE A 133 25.73 13.53 39.74
#